data_AF-A0A8J3MS36-F1
#
_entry.id   AF-A0A8J3MS36-F1
#
_cell.length_a   1.000
_cell.length_b   1.000
_cell.length_c   1.000
_cell.angle_alpha   90.00
_cell.angle_beta   90.00
_cell.angle_gamma   90.00
#
_symmetry.space_group_name_H-M   'P 1'
#
loop_
_entity.id
_entity.type
_entity.pdbx_description
1 polymer ?
#
loop_
_entity_poly.entity_id
_entity_poly.type
_entity_poly.pdbx_seq_one_letter_code
_entity_poly.pdbx_strand_id
1 'polypeptide(L)'
;MSSVFKPEPVMLHKTGPQVLQEINACIGCNECLRACPALAEPITIDRLNRETLAGGISPAVARFARTCYQCGACVSPCPVGLHRDAMMMWLKVRLLRKTLEE
;
A
#
# COMPACT_ATOMS: atom_id res chain seq x y z
N MET A 1 28.96 3.35 -20.33
CA MET A 1 28.87 4.13 -19.08
C MET A 1 27.42 4.02 -18.62
N SER A 2 27.12 3.02 -17.80
CA SER A 2 25.77 2.79 -17.29
C SER A 2 25.46 3.89 -16.28
N SER A 3 24.56 4.80 -16.62
CA SER A 3 24.06 5.82 -15.70
C SER A 3 23.36 5.09 -14.55
N VAL A 4 23.95 5.13 -13.36
CA VAL A 4 23.30 4.66 -12.14
C VAL A 4 22.14 5.61 -11.89
N PHE A 5 20.93 5.18 -12.23
CA PHE A 5 19.72 5.93 -11.98
C PHE A 5 19.49 5.97 -10.47
N LYS A 6 19.91 7.06 -9.81
CA LYS A 6 19.66 7.26 -8.39
C LYS A 6 18.23 7.77 -8.23
N PRO A 7 17.29 6.99 -7.69
CA PRO A 7 15.90 7.43 -7.62
C PRO A 7 15.80 8.68 -6.75
N GLU A 8 15.19 9.74 -7.29
CA GLU A 8 14.91 10.96 -6.56
C GLU A 8 13.99 10.68 -5.35
N PRO A 9 14.09 11.48 -4.27
CA PRO A 9 13.20 11.34 -3.13
C PRO A 9 11.75 11.59 -3.55
N VAL A 10 10.94 10.52 -3.56
CA VAL A 10 9.51 10.59 -3.83
C VAL A 10 8.81 11.27 -2.65
N MET A 11 8.21 12.44 -2.89
CA MET A 11 7.35 13.11 -1.90
C MET A 11 6.01 12.36 -1.82
N LEU A 12 5.76 11.75 -0.65
CA LEU A 12 4.50 11.08 -0.35
C LEU A 12 3.72 11.90 0.68
N HIS A 13 2.41 12.00 0.49
CA HIS A 13 1.48 12.59 1.47
C HIS A 13 1.55 11.93 2.88
N LYS A 14 1.98 10.65 2.97
CA LYS A 14 2.38 9.99 4.23
C LYS A 14 3.73 9.30 4.08
N THR A 15 4.60 9.53 5.05
CA THR A 15 5.92 8.90 5.19
C THR A 15 5.81 7.45 5.68
N GLY A 16 6.90 6.69 5.60
CA GLY A 16 6.97 5.33 6.16
C GLY A 16 6.55 5.23 7.63
N PRO A 17 7.07 6.08 8.54
CA PRO A 17 6.61 6.12 9.93
C PRO A 17 5.12 6.44 10.10
N GLN A 18 4.55 7.33 9.28
CA GLN A 18 3.11 7.61 9.32
C GLN A 18 2.29 6.42 8.81
N VAL A 19 2.76 5.70 7.79
CA VAL A 19 2.14 4.46 7.31
C VAL A 19 2.18 3.37 8.39
N LEU A 20 3.28 3.25 9.14
CA LEU A 20 3.37 2.34 10.28
C LEU A 20 2.33 2.69 11.36
N GLN A 21 2.14 3.98 11.66
CA GLN A 21 1.12 4.43 12.61
C GLN A 21 -0.30 4.06 12.15
N GLU A 22 -0.62 4.28 10.87
CA GLU A 22 -1.91 3.88 10.27
C GLU A 22 -2.16 2.37 10.41
N ILE A 23 -1.13 1.55 10.16
CA ILE A 23 -1.23 0.10 10.28
C ILE A 23 -1.43 -0.33 11.73
N ASN A 24 -0.71 0.28 12.68
CA ASN A 24 -0.87 -0.02 14.10
C ASN A 24 -2.26 0.38 14.64
N ALA A 25 -2.88 1.41 14.06
CA ALA A 25 -4.24 1.84 14.41
C ALA A 25 -5.34 0.99 13.75
N CYS A 26 -5.00 0.07 12.83
CA CYS A 26 -5.95 -0.80 12.16
C CYS A 26 -6.62 -1.80 13.12
N ILE A 27 -7.94 -1.74 13.23
CA ILE A 27 -8.74 -2.69 14.03
C ILE A 27 -9.18 -3.97 13.30
N GLY A 28 -8.73 -4.18 12.05
CA GLY A 28 -8.96 -5.44 11.33
C GLY A 28 -10.37 -5.65 10.76
N CYS A 29 -11.21 -4.60 10.67
CA CYS A 29 -12.62 -4.75 10.26
C CYS A 29 -12.84 -5.13 8.78
N ASN A 30 -11.85 -4.94 7.90
CA ASN A 30 -11.91 -5.17 6.45
C ASN A 30 -12.87 -4.26 5.63
N GLU A 31 -13.46 -3.20 6.20
CA GLU A 31 -14.38 -2.31 5.44
C GLU A 31 -13.70 -1.66 4.23
N CYS A 32 -12.46 -1.23 4.39
CA CYS A 32 -11.67 -0.66 3.29
C CYS A 32 -11.47 -1.62 2.10
N LEU A 33 -11.42 -2.93 2.34
CA LEU A 33 -11.31 -3.93 1.28
C LEU A 33 -12.66 -4.16 0.61
N ARG A 34 -13.75 -4.22 1.40
CA ARG A 34 -15.13 -4.35 0.87
C ARG A 34 -15.51 -3.18 -0.04
N ALA A 35 -15.09 -1.98 0.31
CA ALA A 35 -15.39 -0.78 -0.47
C ALA A 35 -14.48 -0.59 -1.70
N CYS A 36 -13.44 -1.40 -1.89
CA CYS A 36 -12.45 -1.16 -2.93
C CYS A 36 -12.88 -1.71 -4.30
N PRO A 37 -13.13 -0.86 -5.31
CA PRO A 37 -13.52 -1.32 -6.65
C PRO A 37 -12.37 -1.97 -7.45
N ALA A 38 -11.12 -1.81 -6.99
CA ALA A 38 -9.93 -2.36 -7.66
C ALA A 38 -9.53 -3.75 -7.15
N LEU A 39 -10.21 -4.27 -6.13
CA LEU A 39 -9.92 -5.56 -5.52
C LEU A 39 -10.56 -6.69 -6.34
N ALA A 40 -9.77 -7.31 -7.22
CA ALA A 40 -10.23 -8.40 -8.08
C ALA A 40 -10.16 -9.78 -7.42
N GLU A 41 -9.17 -10.00 -6.54
CA GLU A 41 -8.95 -11.26 -5.83
C GLU A 41 -9.02 -11.01 -4.31
N PRO A 42 -9.65 -11.90 -3.53
CA PRO A 42 -9.70 -11.75 -2.07
C PRO A 42 -8.31 -11.72 -1.43
N ILE A 43 -8.06 -10.71 -0.59
CA ILE A 43 -6.93 -10.65 0.35
C ILE A 43 -7.46 -10.28 1.74
N THR A 44 -6.70 -10.57 2.80
CA THR A 44 -7.06 -10.13 4.15
C THR A 44 -6.37 -8.80 4.47
N ILE A 45 -7.01 -7.97 5.31
CA ILE A 45 -6.38 -6.70 5.75
C ILE A 45 -5.10 -6.95 6.56
N ASP A 46 -5.04 -8.05 7.32
CA ASP A 46 -3.82 -8.48 8.02
C ASP A 46 -2.66 -8.72 7.05
N ARG A 47 -2.92 -9.47 5.97
CA ARG A 47 -1.91 -9.73 4.93
C ARG A 47 -1.45 -8.44 4.27
N LEU A 48 -2.39 -7.58 3.89
CA LEU A 48 -2.07 -6.29 3.29
C LEU A 48 -1.22 -5.43 4.23
N ASN A 49 -1.59 -5.33 5.51
CA ASN A 49 -0.86 -4.56 6.52
C ASN A 49 0.59 -5.06 6.66
N ARG A 50 0.77 -6.37 6.88
CA ARG A 50 2.09 -6.99 7.02
C ARG A 50 2.97 -6.72 5.80
N GLU A 51 2.44 -7.02 4.62
CA GLU A 51 3.19 -6.90 3.36
C GLU A 51 3.38 -5.45 2.91
N THR A 52 2.67 -4.47 3.50
CA THR A 52 2.89 -3.03 3.27
C THR A 52 4.17 -2.54 3.93
N LEU A 53 4.51 -3.03 5.13
CA LEU A 53 5.68 -2.54 5.89
C LEU A 53 6.94 -3.35 5.65
N ALA A 54 6.83 -4.67 5.65
CA ALA A 54 8.00 -5.54 5.71
C ALA A 54 7.82 -6.81 4.88
N GLY A 55 8.93 -7.55 4.72
CA GLY A 55 8.96 -8.83 4.04
C GLY A 55 8.68 -8.75 2.53
N GLY A 56 8.56 -9.93 1.93
CA GLY A 56 8.21 -10.07 0.52
C GLY A 56 6.77 -9.66 0.23
N ILE A 57 6.56 -9.02 -0.92
CA ILE A 57 5.22 -8.69 -1.41
C ILE A 57 4.75 -9.84 -2.28
N SER A 58 3.67 -10.48 -1.86
CA SER A 58 3.11 -11.62 -2.56
C SER A 58 2.45 -11.23 -3.89
N PRO A 59 2.28 -12.17 -4.84
CA PRO A 59 1.68 -11.86 -6.13
C PRO A 59 0.28 -11.22 -6.05
N ALA A 60 -0.55 -11.67 -5.11
CA ALA A 60 -1.90 -11.12 -4.92
C ALA A 60 -1.86 -9.66 -4.43
N VAL A 61 -1.03 -9.36 -3.43
CA VAL A 61 -0.86 -7.99 -2.91
C VAL A 61 -0.19 -7.09 -3.95
N ALA A 62 0.78 -7.61 -4.71
CA ALA A 62 1.40 -6.87 -5.80
C ALA A 62 0.40 -6.54 -6.93
N ARG A 63 -0.45 -7.49 -7.32
CA ARG A 63 -1.53 -7.26 -8.29
C ARG A 63 -2.48 -6.18 -7.78
N PHE A 64 -2.95 -6.31 -6.54
CA PHE A 64 -3.85 -5.32 -5.93
C PHE A 64 -3.21 -3.92 -5.85
N ALA A 65 -1.93 -3.83 -5.48
CA ALA A 65 -1.21 -2.56 -5.48
C ALA A 65 -1.12 -1.93 -6.86
N ARG A 66 -0.91 -2.72 -7.92
CA ARG A 66 -0.87 -2.23 -9.30
C ARG A 66 -2.25 -1.81 -9.81
N THR A 67 -3.33 -2.51 -9.44
CA THR A 67 -4.70 -2.14 -9.85
C THR A 67 -5.27 -0.96 -9.07
N CYS A 68 -4.74 -0.65 -7.88
CA CYS A 68 -5.14 0.52 -7.11
C CYS A 68 -4.89 1.81 -7.91
N TYR A 69 -5.95 2.49 -8.35
CA TYR A 69 -5.87 3.75 -9.11
C TYR A 69 -6.09 4.99 -8.23
N GLN A 70 -5.84 4.87 -6.92
CA GLN A 70 -5.85 5.99 -5.96
C GLN A 70 -7.19 6.77 -5.91
N CYS A 71 -8.32 6.05 -5.93
CA CYS A 71 -9.65 6.68 -5.89
C CYS A 71 -10.14 7.12 -4.50
N GLY A 72 -9.46 6.73 -3.43
CA GLY A 72 -9.85 7.10 -2.06
C GLY A 72 -11.10 6.41 -1.50
N ALA A 73 -11.74 5.48 -2.22
CA ALA A 73 -12.97 4.78 -1.76
C ALA A 73 -12.82 4.05 -0.41
N CYS A 74 -11.59 3.75 -0.01
CA CYS A 74 -11.25 3.09 1.25
C CYS A 74 -11.15 4.04 2.46
N VAL A 75 -11.15 5.35 2.27
CA VAL A 75 -10.98 6.35 3.34
C VAL A 75 -12.26 6.50 4.16
N SER A 76 -13.38 6.86 3.52
CA SER A 76 -14.66 7.11 4.20
C SER A 76 -15.22 5.90 4.99
N PRO A 77 -15.10 4.65 4.51
CA PRO A 77 -15.59 3.48 5.24
C PRO A 77 -14.74 3.07 6.45
N CYS A 78 -13.58 3.70 6.69
CA CYS A 78 -12.72 3.29 7.79
C CYS A 78 -13.25 3.85 9.13
N PRO A 79 -13.67 2.99 10.08
CA PRO A 79 -14.25 3.46 11.35
C PRO A 79 -13.24 4.14 12.28
N VAL A 80 -11.94 3.99 12.01
CA VAL A 80 -10.85 4.63 12.76
C VAL A 80 -10.07 5.62 11.89
N GLY A 81 -10.67 6.07 10.78
CA GLY A 81 -10.19 7.22 10.00
C GLY A 81 -8.87 7.02 9.25
N LEU A 82 -8.57 5.79 8.82
CA LEU A 82 -7.29 5.47 8.18
C LEU A 82 -7.28 5.80 6.68
N HIS A 83 -6.13 6.25 6.20
CA HIS A 83 -5.88 6.51 4.79
C HIS A 83 -5.25 5.28 4.12
N ARG A 84 -6.09 4.37 3.61
CA ARG A 84 -5.56 3.15 2.94
C ARG A 84 -5.00 3.43 1.55
N ASP A 85 -5.53 4.43 0.86
CA ASP A 85 -4.92 5.01 -0.34
C ASP A 85 -3.44 5.36 -0.11
N ALA A 86 -3.13 5.91 1.07
CA ALA A 86 -1.78 6.21 1.49
C ALA A 86 -0.85 5.02 1.52
N MET A 87 -1.33 3.99 2.21
CA MET A 87 -0.64 2.74 2.39
C MET A 87 -0.43 2.03 1.04
N MET A 88 -1.43 2.09 0.16
CA MET A 88 -1.30 1.55 -1.20
C MET A 88 -0.23 2.31 -2.00
N MET A 89 -0.12 3.62 -1.85
CA MET A 89 0.93 4.39 -2.53
C MET A 89 2.33 4.04 -1.98
N TRP A 90 2.46 3.85 -0.67
CA TRP A 90 3.69 3.34 -0.07
C TRP A 90 4.08 1.96 -0.60
N LEU A 91 3.11 1.04 -0.68
CA LEU A 91 3.32 -0.31 -1.22
C LEU A 91 3.75 -0.28 -2.71
N LYS A 92 3.19 0.64 -3.52
CA LYS A 92 3.65 0.88 -4.90
C LYS A 92 5.11 1.32 -4.95
N VAL A 93 5.53 2.26 -4.08
CA VAL A 93 6.94 2.70 -4.01
C VAL A 93 7.85 1.54 -3.62
N ARG A 94 7.44 0.68 -2.69
CA ARG A 94 8.20 -0.53 -2.35
C ARG A 94 8.37 -1.48 -3.54
N LEU A 95 7.31 -1.69 -4.32
CA LEU A 95 7.37 -2.49 -5.55
C LEU A 95 8.33 -1.86 -6.57
N LEU A 96 8.26 -0.55 -6.77
CA LEU A 96 9.14 0.18 -7.71
C LEU A 96 10.61 0.09 -7.31
N ARG A 97 10.93 0.26 -6.02
CA ARG A 97 12.31 0.13 -5.53
C ARG A 97 12.86 -1.27 -5.74
N LYS A 98 12.06 -2.29 -5.48
CA LYS A 98 12.45 -3.68 -5.71
C LYS A 98 12.79 -3.93 -7.19
N THR A 99 12.00 -3.40 -8.12
CA THR A 99 12.29 -3.54 -9.57
C THR A 99 13.50 -2.76 -10.05
N LEU A 100 14.04 -1.82 -9.27
CA LEU A 100 15.27 -1.09 -9.59
C LEU A 100 16.54 -1.78 -9.04
N GLU A 101 16.36 -2.71 -8.10
CA GLU A 101 17.44 -3.47 -7.45
C GLU A 101 17.67 -4.85 -8.11
N GLU A 102 16.72 -5.31 -8.95
CA GLU A 102 16.79 -6.51 -9.80
C GLU A 102 17.37 -6.19 -11.18
#